data_AF-A0A229NWZ3-F1
#
_entry.id   AF-A0A229NWZ3-F1
#
_cell.length_a   1.000
_cell.length_b   1.000
_cell.length_c   1.000
_cell.angle_alpha   90.00
_cell.angle_beta   90.00
_cell.angle_gamma   90.00
#
_symmetry.space_group_name_H-M   'P 1'
#
loop_
_entity.id
_entity.type
_entity.pdbx_description
1 polymer ?
#
loop_
_entity_poly.entity_id
_entity_poly.type
_entity_poly.pdbx_seq_one_letter_code
_entity_poly.pdbx_strand_id
1 'polypeptide(L)'
;MFDWTEKYKSTNKELREISHPRFHLKKAAFESPLAMTELARFISSASALLEDNVMNSYSAKDKTVRELLFNDVAPHFENVKIVYYEDEISVVNMQFLKEDSKTMFHSTSTGIIQVIYDLYRTNDRSIWTSGKERELTWYSVKVNELYRAHLRS
;
A
#
# COMPACT_ATOMS: atom_id res chain seq x y z
N MET A 1 -25.94 11.07 44.05
CA MET A 1 -25.02 12.00 43.36
C MET A 1 -23.63 11.51 43.71
N PHE A 2 -22.77 11.17 42.74
CA PHE A 2 -21.53 10.46 43.02
C PHE A 2 -20.39 11.43 43.37
N ASP A 3 -19.58 11.08 44.37
CA ASP A 3 -18.53 11.95 44.94
C ASP A 3 -17.33 12.18 44.00
N TRP A 4 -17.30 11.49 42.85
CA TRP A 4 -16.27 11.62 41.83
C TRP A 4 -16.66 12.50 40.63
N THR A 5 -17.87 13.07 40.63
CA THR A 5 -18.30 13.97 39.54
C THR A 5 -18.07 15.44 39.90
N GLU A 6 -17.02 16.05 39.34
CA GLU A 6 -16.86 17.50 39.32
C GLU A 6 -17.66 18.12 38.17
N LYS A 7 -18.39 19.21 38.45
CA LYS A 7 -19.07 19.99 37.41
C LYS A 7 -18.03 20.63 36.50
N TYR A 8 -17.97 20.17 35.25
CA TYR A 8 -17.17 20.77 34.20
C TYR A 8 -17.55 22.25 34.02
N LYS A 9 -16.65 23.17 34.38
CA LYS A 9 -16.75 24.57 33.96
C LYS A 9 -16.18 24.66 32.55
N SER A 10 -17.03 24.95 31.58
CA SER A 10 -16.59 25.33 30.23
C SER A 10 -15.59 26.46 30.35
N THR A 11 -14.32 26.18 30.07
CA THR A 11 -13.35 27.23 29.84
C THR A 11 -13.70 27.80 28.47
N ASN A 12 -14.25 29.01 28.44
CA ASN A 12 -14.23 29.86 27.25
C ASN A 12 -12.77 30.22 26.95
N LYS A 13 -11.97 29.22 26.55
CA LYS A 13 -10.75 29.47 25.83
C LYS A 13 -11.25 29.96 24.48
N GLU A 14 -11.09 31.24 24.20
CA GLU A 14 -11.24 31.74 22.85
C GLU A 14 -10.47 30.78 21.94
N LEU A 15 -11.20 30.04 21.12
CA LEU A 15 -10.60 29.23 20.09
C LEU A 15 -9.88 30.23 19.20
N ARG A 16 -8.56 30.35 19.35
CA ARG A 16 -7.76 30.97 18.31
C ARG A 16 -8.19 30.30 17.02
N GLU A 17 -8.66 31.08 16.06
CA GLU A 17 -8.76 30.61 14.68
C GLU A 17 -7.34 30.24 14.26
N ILE A 18 -6.99 28.98 14.49
CA ILE A 18 -5.86 28.37 13.83
C ILE A 18 -6.33 28.31 12.38
N SER A 19 -5.73 29.14 11.53
CA SER A 19 -5.91 29.01 10.09
C SER A 19 -5.57 27.56 9.74
N HIS A 20 -6.61 26.76 9.53
CA HIS A 20 -6.42 25.35 9.20
C HIS A 20 -5.93 25.32 7.76
N PRO A 21 -4.77 24.67 7.51
CA PRO A 21 -4.24 24.57 6.17
C PRO A 21 -5.29 24.01 5.23
N ARG A 22 -5.40 24.59 4.03
CA ARG A 22 -6.45 24.22 3.08
C ARG A 22 -6.22 22.79 2.61
N PHE A 23 -7.06 21.88 3.10
CA PHE A 23 -7.08 20.48 2.71
C PHE A 23 -8.23 20.23 1.74
N HIS A 24 -7.93 19.63 0.59
CA HIS A 24 -8.97 19.17 -0.33
C HIS A 24 -8.54 17.94 -1.11
N LEU A 25 -9.51 17.22 -1.66
CA LEU A 25 -9.30 15.98 -2.39
C LEU A 25 -9.95 16.06 -3.76
N LYS A 26 -9.25 15.59 -4.79
CA LYS A 26 -9.78 15.48 -6.16
C LYS A 26 -9.73 14.03 -6.62
N LYS A 27 -10.83 13.55 -7.21
CA LYS A 27 -10.83 12.27 -7.92
C LYS A 27 -10.11 12.45 -9.25
N ALA A 28 -9.28 11.49 -9.60
CA ALA A 28 -8.60 11.42 -10.89
C ALA A 28 -9.02 10.14 -11.62
N ALA A 29 -9.07 10.21 -12.94
CA ALA A 29 -9.33 9.07 -13.81
C ALA A 29 -8.16 8.94 -14.77
N PHE A 30 -7.78 7.70 -15.05
CA PHE A 30 -6.67 7.34 -15.91
C PHE A 30 -7.12 6.25 -16.86
N GLU A 31 -6.69 6.37 -18.12
CA GLU A 31 -6.86 5.32 -19.11
C GLU A 31 -6.19 4.03 -18.64
N SER A 32 -6.73 2.89 -19.07
CA SER A 32 -6.13 1.61 -18.73
C SER A 32 -4.79 1.45 -19.48
N PRO A 33 -3.69 1.11 -18.77
CA PRO A 33 -2.39 0.97 -19.38
C PRO A 33 -2.31 -0.32 -20.20
N LEU A 34 -1.46 -0.34 -21.23
CA LEU A 34 -1.26 -1.52 -22.08
C LEU A 34 -0.32 -2.57 -21.45
N ALA A 35 0.51 -2.13 -20.51
CA ALA A 35 1.48 -2.96 -19.82
C ALA A 35 1.63 -2.49 -18.38
N MET A 36 2.12 -3.39 -17.52
CA MET A 36 2.42 -3.09 -16.13
C MET A 36 3.93 -3.06 -15.95
N THR A 37 4.47 -2.05 -15.25
CA THR A 37 5.89 -1.98 -14.90
C THR A 37 6.21 -2.84 -13.67
N GLU A 38 7.49 -3.04 -13.36
CA GLU A 38 7.87 -3.75 -12.12
C GLU A 38 7.48 -2.95 -10.86
N LEU A 39 7.61 -1.62 -10.91
CA LEU A 39 7.15 -0.74 -9.85
C LEU A 39 5.64 -0.88 -9.62
N ALA A 40 4.86 -0.85 -10.70
CA ALA A 40 3.42 -1.02 -10.63
C ALA A 40 3.03 -2.37 -10.02
N ARG A 41 3.71 -3.46 -10.40
CA ARG A 41 3.52 -4.78 -9.78
C ARG A 41 3.83 -4.77 -8.29
N PHE A 42 4.99 -4.24 -7.92
CA PHE A 42 5.40 -4.18 -6.53
C PHE A 42 4.42 -3.40 -5.67
N ILE A 43 3.96 -2.24 -6.15
CA ILE A 43 3.06 -1.37 -5.41
C ILE A 43 1.62 -1.92 -5.36
N SER A 44 1.17 -2.62 -6.41
CA SER A 44 -0.17 -3.19 -6.47
C SER A 44 -0.29 -4.59 -5.85
N SER A 45 0.81 -5.19 -5.40
CA SER A 45 0.84 -6.59 -4.97
C SER A 45 -0.14 -6.92 -3.86
N ALA A 46 -0.32 -6.02 -2.88
CA ALA A 46 -1.29 -6.21 -1.81
C ALA A 46 -2.72 -6.29 -2.35
N SER A 47 -3.06 -5.43 -3.31
CA SER A 47 -4.37 -5.42 -3.97
C SER A 47 -4.58 -6.62 -4.89
N ALA A 48 -3.50 -7.15 -5.48
CA ALA A 48 -3.57 -8.33 -6.35
C ALA A 48 -3.65 -9.65 -5.55
N LEU A 49 -2.97 -9.75 -4.40
CA LEU A 49 -2.80 -11.01 -3.66
C LEU A 49 -3.73 -11.18 -2.45
N LEU A 50 -4.11 -10.09 -1.79
CA LEU A 50 -4.85 -10.15 -0.53
C LEU A 50 -6.34 -9.87 -0.71
N GLU A 51 -6.67 -8.61 -1.03
CA GLU A 51 -8.05 -8.14 -1.16
C GLU A 51 -8.13 -6.99 -2.16
N ASP A 52 -9.23 -6.93 -2.91
CA ASP A 52 -9.46 -5.89 -3.93
C ASP A 52 -9.53 -4.46 -3.36
N ASN A 53 -9.96 -4.31 -2.11
CA ASN A 53 -10.22 -3.01 -1.49
C ASN A 53 -9.01 -2.45 -0.71
N VAL A 54 -7.80 -2.99 -0.90
CA VAL A 54 -6.61 -2.46 -0.21
C VAL A 54 -6.36 -1.00 -0.63
N MET A 55 -6.26 -0.12 0.37
CA MET A 55 -5.89 1.28 0.18
C MET A 55 -4.38 1.39 0.04
N ASN A 56 -3.94 1.91 -1.10
CA ASN A 56 -2.55 2.23 -1.39
C ASN A 56 -2.38 3.74 -1.30
N SER A 57 -1.57 4.21 -0.34
CA SER A 57 -1.41 5.63 -0.04
C SER A 57 0.06 6.00 -0.01
N TYR A 58 0.47 6.88 -0.93
CA TYR A 58 1.87 7.27 -1.09
C TYR A 58 2.03 8.78 -1.14
N SER A 59 3.10 9.30 -0.52
CA SER A 59 3.44 10.71 -0.63
C SER A 59 3.84 11.05 -2.08
N ALA A 60 3.32 12.15 -2.59
CA ALA A 60 3.58 12.66 -3.94
C ALA A 60 4.06 14.13 -3.92
N LYS A 61 4.71 14.51 -2.82
CA LYS A 61 5.36 15.81 -2.64
C LYS A 61 6.58 15.94 -3.56
N ASP A 62 7.37 14.88 -3.64
CA ASP A 62 8.49 14.79 -4.57
C ASP A 62 7.98 14.64 -6.02
N LYS A 63 8.56 15.42 -6.93
CA LYS A 63 8.13 15.45 -8.33
C LYS A 63 8.38 14.12 -9.05
N THR A 64 9.54 13.49 -8.81
CA THR A 64 9.92 12.23 -9.44
C THR A 64 8.99 11.11 -8.99
N VAL A 65 8.74 11.02 -7.67
CA VAL A 65 7.79 10.05 -7.11
C VAL A 65 6.39 10.27 -7.68
N ARG A 66 5.94 11.52 -7.77
CA ARG A 66 4.63 11.85 -8.34
C ARG A 66 4.50 11.44 -9.80
N GLU A 67 5.54 11.67 -10.61
CA GLU A 67 5.55 11.25 -12.02
C GLU A 67 5.48 9.73 -12.16
N LEU A 68 6.27 8.99 -11.36
CA LEU A 68 6.20 7.52 -11.31
C LEU A 68 4.81 7.03 -10.90
N LEU A 69 4.21 7.64 -9.88
CA LEU A 69 2.87 7.26 -9.44
C LEU A 69 1.82 7.51 -10.53
N PHE A 70 1.84 8.66 -11.22
CA PHE A 70 0.82 8.98 -12.22
C PHE A 70 1.00 8.26 -13.55
N ASN A 71 2.24 7.96 -13.95
CA ASN A 71 2.50 7.32 -15.24
C ASN A 71 2.45 5.80 -15.13
N ASP A 72 2.99 5.23 -14.04
CA ASP A 72 3.22 3.79 -13.97
C ASP A 72 2.21 3.09 -13.06
N VAL A 73 1.74 3.73 -11.99
CA VAL A 73 1.01 3.02 -10.92
C VAL A 73 -0.49 3.33 -10.96
N ALA A 74 -0.87 4.60 -10.83
CA ALA A 74 -2.25 5.06 -10.76
C ALA A 74 -3.14 4.59 -11.92
N PRO A 75 -2.66 4.46 -13.17
CA PRO A 75 -3.46 3.94 -14.28
C PRO A 75 -4.04 2.54 -14.05
N HIS A 76 -3.44 1.74 -13.17
CA HIS A 76 -3.91 0.40 -12.83
C HIS A 76 -5.08 0.37 -11.85
N PHE A 77 -5.45 1.50 -11.22
CA PHE A 77 -6.49 1.55 -10.20
C PHE A 77 -7.76 2.26 -10.70
N GLU A 78 -8.92 1.81 -10.22
CA GLU A 78 -10.22 2.40 -10.55
C GLU A 78 -10.52 3.65 -9.73
N ASN A 79 -10.09 3.67 -8.47
CA ASN A 79 -10.38 4.75 -7.54
C ASN A 79 -9.10 5.47 -7.14
N VAL A 80 -8.74 6.50 -7.92
CA VAL A 80 -7.60 7.36 -7.63
C VAL A 80 -8.08 8.70 -7.07
N LYS A 81 -7.52 9.08 -5.92
CA LYS A 81 -7.81 10.32 -5.20
C LYS A 81 -6.52 11.04 -4.87
N ILE A 82 -6.38 12.26 -5.34
CA ILE A 82 -5.22 13.12 -5.08
C ILE A 82 -5.56 14.06 -3.92
N VAL A 83 -4.74 14.03 -2.90
CA VAL A 83 -4.84 14.86 -1.69
C VAL A 83 -3.97 16.09 -1.87
N TYR A 84 -4.59 17.25 -1.67
CA TYR A 84 -3.93 18.55 -1.70
C TYR A 84 -3.88 19.14 -0.29
N TYR A 85 -2.74 19.77 0.01
CA TYR A 85 -2.50 20.51 1.23
C TYR A 85 -1.83 21.82 0.85
N GLU A 86 -2.44 22.95 1.18
CA GLU A 86 -2.00 24.28 0.72
C GLU A 86 -1.81 24.33 -0.80
N ASP A 87 -2.79 23.76 -1.53
CA ASP A 87 -2.82 23.65 -2.99
C ASP A 87 -1.68 22.84 -3.62
N GLU A 88 -0.81 22.21 -2.82
CA GLU A 88 0.21 21.28 -3.28
C GLU A 88 -0.23 19.82 -3.15
N ILE A 89 0.17 18.99 -4.12
CA ILE A 89 -0.08 17.55 -4.09
C ILE A 89 0.74 16.93 -2.94
N SER A 90 0.03 16.36 -1.97
CA SER A 90 0.64 15.75 -0.79
C SER A 90 0.68 14.23 -0.89
N VAL A 91 -0.45 13.61 -1.23
CA VAL A 91 -0.63 12.15 -1.22
C VAL A 91 -1.50 11.71 -2.40
N VAL A 92 -1.19 10.54 -2.96
CA VAL A 92 -2.02 9.84 -3.94
C VAL A 92 -2.57 8.59 -3.29
N ASN A 93 -3.90 8.50 -3.21
CA ASN A 93 -4.64 7.36 -2.69
C ASN A 93 -5.20 6.57 -3.87
N MET A 94 -4.99 5.26 -3.87
CA MET A 94 -5.37 4.35 -4.94
C MET A 94 -6.03 3.11 -4.33
N GLN A 95 -7.16 2.70 -4.88
CA GLN A 95 -7.91 1.54 -4.41
C GLN A 95 -8.61 0.88 -5.59
N PHE A 96 -8.90 -0.42 -5.46
CA PHE A 96 -9.52 -1.26 -6.48
C PHE A 96 -8.63 -1.38 -7.72
N LEU A 97 -7.81 -2.43 -7.74
CA LEU A 97 -6.99 -2.76 -8.90
C LEU A 97 -7.91 -3.19 -10.05
N LYS A 98 -7.77 -2.57 -11.22
CA LYS A 98 -8.55 -2.91 -12.42
C LYS A 98 -8.35 -4.38 -12.79
N GLU A 99 -9.38 -5.03 -13.33
CA GLU A 99 -9.32 -6.46 -13.66
C GLU A 99 -8.24 -6.81 -14.70
N ASP A 100 -8.09 -5.99 -15.74
CA ASP A 100 -7.01 -6.14 -16.73
C ASP A 100 -5.63 -6.06 -16.06
N SER A 101 -5.50 -5.20 -15.04
CA SER A 101 -4.25 -5.03 -14.30
C SER A 101 -3.94 -6.23 -13.40
N LYS A 102 -4.95 -6.88 -12.80
CA LYS A 102 -4.75 -8.17 -12.11
C LYS A 102 -4.25 -9.25 -13.06
N THR A 103 -4.82 -9.30 -14.27
CA THR A 103 -4.39 -10.24 -15.31
C THR A 103 -2.94 -9.96 -15.71
N MET A 104 -2.57 -8.70 -15.94
CA MET A 104 -1.18 -8.29 -16.23
C MET A 104 -0.21 -8.65 -15.09
N PHE A 105 -0.65 -8.51 -13.83
CA PHE A 105 0.13 -8.86 -12.66
C PHE A 105 0.51 -10.35 -12.67
N HIS A 106 -0.45 -11.24 -12.92
CA HIS A 106 -0.23 -12.70 -12.93
C HIS A 106 0.42 -13.24 -14.21
N SER A 107 0.33 -12.51 -15.32
CA SER A 107 0.88 -12.95 -16.62
C SER A 107 2.41 -12.88 -16.75
N THR A 108 3.10 -12.24 -15.81
CA THR A 108 4.56 -12.05 -15.90
C THR A 108 5.35 -13.20 -15.29
N SER A 109 6.53 -13.46 -15.84
CA SER A 109 7.56 -14.33 -15.25
C SER A 109 8.81 -13.55 -14.82
N THR A 110 8.72 -12.22 -14.71
CA THR A 110 9.84 -11.37 -14.28
C THR A 110 10.25 -11.65 -12.84
N GLY A 111 11.54 -11.49 -12.54
CA GLY A 111 12.11 -11.82 -11.22
C GLY A 111 11.44 -11.13 -10.02
N ILE A 112 10.85 -9.95 -10.24
CA ILE A 112 10.13 -9.23 -9.18
C ILE A 112 8.93 -10.02 -8.62
N ILE A 113 8.29 -10.88 -9.42
CA ILE A 113 7.11 -11.63 -8.97
C ILE A 113 7.49 -12.62 -7.86
N GLN A 114 8.68 -13.20 -7.93
CA GLN A 114 9.17 -14.12 -6.91
C GLN A 114 9.46 -13.39 -5.60
N VAL A 115 10.06 -12.20 -5.67
CA VAL A 115 10.25 -11.32 -4.50
C VAL A 115 8.91 -10.94 -3.87
N ILE A 116 7.91 -10.62 -4.68
CA ILE A 116 6.57 -10.28 -4.20
C ILE A 116 5.92 -11.48 -3.49
N TYR A 117 5.94 -12.67 -4.06
CA TYR A 117 5.40 -13.85 -3.39
C TYR A 117 6.14 -14.19 -2.08
N ASP A 118 7.45 -13.95 -2.03
CA ASP A 118 8.24 -14.12 -0.81
C ASP A 118 7.90 -13.09 0.28
N LEU A 119 7.43 -11.89 -0.09
CA LEU A 119 6.92 -10.89 0.85
C LEU A 119 5.50 -11.23 1.33
N TYR A 120 4.67 -11.73 0.43
CA TYR A 120 3.27 -12.11 0.67
C TYR A 120 3.12 -13.63 0.77
N ARG A 121 3.89 -14.28 1.66
CA ARG A 121 3.93 -15.75 1.84
C ARG A 121 2.60 -16.38 2.23
N THR A 122 1.63 -15.56 2.62
CA THR A 122 0.29 -15.97 3.01
C THR A 122 -0.71 -14.87 2.66
N ASN A 123 -1.86 -15.30 2.13
CA ASN A 123 -2.99 -14.42 1.89
C ASN A 123 -3.89 -14.30 3.14
N ASP A 124 -3.57 -15.03 4.21
CA ASP A 124 -4.30 -14.96 5.48
C ASP A 124 -3.89 -13.71 6.27
N ARG A 125 -4.79 -12.72 6.27
CA ARG A 125 -4.61 -11.44 6.97
C ARG A 125 -4.69 -11.56 8.49
N SER A 126 -5.24 -12.66 9.04
CA SER A 126 -5.30 -12.88 10.49
C SER A 126 -3.90 -12.98 11.12
N ILE A 127 -2.92 -13.44 10.34
CA ILE A 127 -1.52 -13.56 10.74
C ILE A 127 -0.86 -12.17 10.88
N TRP A 128 -1.39 -11.16 10.19
CA TRP A 128 -0.87 -9.78 10.22
C TRP A 128 -1.48 -8.93 11.34
N THR A 129 -2.66 -9.31 11.83
CA THR A 129 -3.41 -8.55 12.86
C THR A 129 -3.40 -9.20 14.24
N SER A 130 -3.04 -10.49 14.35
CA SER A 130 -3.19 -11.25 15.59
C SER A 130 -2.25 -10.85 16.74
N GLY A 131 -1.27 -9.96 16.51
CA GLY A 131 -0.33 -9.51 17.54
C GLY A 131 0.51 -10.63 18.17
N LYS A 132 0.36 -11.88 17.70
CA LYS A 132 1.15 -13.02 18.11
C LYS A 132 2.50 -12.91 17.46
N GLU A 133 3.54 -12.94 18.29
CA GLU A 133 4.92 -13.04 17.84
C GLU A 133 5.02 -14.27 16.92
N ARG A 134 5.54 -14.08 15.71
CA ARG A 134 5.71 -15.20 14.77
C ARG A 134 6.72 -16.16 15.40
N GLU A 135 6.29 -17.39 15.68
CA GLU A 135 7.22 -18.42 16.10
C GLU A 135 8.20 -18.70 14.96
N LEU A 136 9.48 -18.41 15.19
CA LEU A 136 10.55 -18.74 14.26
C LEU A 136 10.60 -20.26 14.11
N THR A 137 10.16 -20.75 12.95
CA THR A 137 10.26 -22.16 12.60
C THR A 137 11.66 -22.45 12.10
N TRP A 138 12.41 -23.25 12.85
CA TRP A 138 13.75 -23.68 12.47
C TRP A 138 13.65 -24.94 11.61
N TYR A 139 14.13 -24.87 10.37
CA TYR A 139 14.26 -26.04 9.52
C TYR A 139 15.68 -26.57 9.60
N SER A 140 15.83 -27.85 9.93
CA SER A 140 17.11 -28.54 9.86
C SER A 140 17.47 -28.76 8.39
N VAL A 141 18.45 -27.99 7.92
CA VAL A 141 18.92 -28.11 6.54
C VAL A 141 19.96 -29.22 6.47
N LYS A 142 19.72 -30.22 5.61
CA LYS A 142 20.72 -31.22 5.26
C LYS A 142 21.76 -30.59 4.33
N VAL A 143 22.81 -30.04 4.93
CA VAL A 143 23.92 -29.36 4.21
C VAL A 143 24.48 -30.21 3.06
N ASN A 144 24.51 -31.54 3.23
CA ASN A 144 25.00 -32.48 2.22
C ASN A 144 24.15 -32.56 0.93
N GLU A 145 22.89 -32.14 0.99
CA GLU A 145 21.98 -32.11 -0.17
C GLU A 145 22.06 -30.76 -0.92
N LEU A 146 22.49 -29.68 -0.25
CA LEU A 146 22.68 -28.36 -0.87
C LEU A 146 23.84 -28.33 -1.88
N TYR A 147 24.96 -28.97 -1.56
CA TYR A 147 26.13 -29.01 -2.45
C TYR A 147 25.87 -29.75 -3.77
N ARG A 148 24.88 -30.66 -3.82
CA ARG A 148 24.51 -31.36 -5.06
C ARG A 148 23.78 -30.47 -6.06
N ALA A 149 23.12 -29.41 -5.60
CA ALA A 149 22.39 -28.50 -6.48
C ALA A 149 23.32 -27.54 -7.25
N HIS A 150 24.52 -27.26 -6.71
CA HIS A 150 25.52 -26.37 -7.34
C HIS A 150 26.46 -27.07 -8.34
N LEU A 151 26.35 -28.40 -8.49
CA LEU A 151 27.21 -29.20 -9.38
C LEU A 151 26.45 -29.75 -10.61
N ARG A 152 25.26 -29.22 -10.90
CA ARG A 152 24.44 -29.56 -12.08
C ARG A 152 24.04 -28.31 -12.89
N SER A 153 24.97 -27.38 -13.08
CA SER A 153 24.90 -26.35 -14.13
C SER A 153 26.07 -26.52 -15.09
#